data_AF-A0A670YA24-F1
#
_entry.id   AF-A0A670YA24-F1
#
_cell.length_a   1.000
_cell.length_b   1.000
_cell.length_c   1.000
_cell.angle_alpha   90.00
_cell.angle_beta   90.00
_cell.angle_gamma   90.00
#
_symmetry.space_group_name_H-M   'P 1'
#
loop_
_entity.id
_entity.type
_entity.pdbx_description
1 polymer ?
#
loop_
_entity_poly.entity_id
_entity_poly.type
_entity_poly.pdbx_seq_one_letter_code
_entity_poly.pdbx_strand_id
1 'polypeptide(L)'
;KLICLCFLHRMFEAHIQNYSGNDPLDPWYRYFQWIEGMSEAEGKQTCLLSLLERLVKTFLSDKRYHDDMRFINCCVKFADFIDNPSHFFDYMYNQGVGNKSSILYISWAQQQGNVSQACTVIQRGIQNEAQPIEKLHHQYRYVSVVWPMFDSLCLLSKLNIMTFLSTGSKDILCIARNPGLRGSGVLCKQLTVLS
;
A
#
# COMPACT_ATOMS: atom_id res chain seq x y z
N LYS A 1 23.98 -8.09 -14.74
CA LYS A 1 22.88 -8.04 -13.75
C LYS A 1 21.52 -8.41 -14.36
N LEU A 2 21.11 -7.82 -15.50
CA LEU A 2 19.82 -8.14 -16.17
C LEU A 2 19.64 -9.63 -16.58
N ILE A 3 20.68 -10.31 -17.06
CA ILE A 3 20.59 -11.72 -17.50
C ILE A 3 20.21 -12.66 -16.33
N CYS A 4 20.70 -12.37 -15.12
CA CYS A 4 20.38 -13.14 -13.91
C CYS A 4 18.91 -12.93 -13.47
N LEU A 5 18.38 -11.71 -13.64
CA LEU A 5 17.00 -11.37 -13.31
C LEU A 5 16.00 -12.12 -14.19
N CYS A 6 16.21 -12.11 -15.51
CA CYS A 6 15.33 -12.82 -16.44
C CYS A 6 15.37 -14.34 -16.24
N PHE A 7 16.53 -14.90 -15.90
CA PHE A 7 16.66 -16.33 -15.61
C PHE A 7 15.90 -16.72 -14.33
N LEU A 8 16.09 -15.98 -13.24
CA LEU A 8 15.41 -16.24 -11.98
C LEU A 8 13.89 -16.04 -12.09
N HIS A 9 13.43 -15.01 -12.81
CA HIS A 9 12.01 -14.83 -13.14
C HIS A 9 11.41 -16.08 -13.78
N ARG A 10 12.06 -16.61 -14.84
CA ARG A 10 11.60 -17.85 -15.52
C ARG A 10 11.58 -19.06 -14.59
N MET A 11 12.54 -19.15 -13.67
CA MET A 11 12.59 -20.24 -12.70
C MET A 11 11.42 -20.19 -11.72
N PHE A 12 11.06 -19.01 -11.22
CA PHE A 12 9.87 -18.84 -10.38
C PHE A 12 8.57 -19.15 -11.14
N GLU A 13 8.43 -18.67 -12.39
CA GLU A 13 7.27 -18.96 -13.22
C GLU A 13 7.10 -20.47 -13.48
N ALA A 14 8.19 -21.14 -13.85
CA ALA A 14 8.18 -22.59 -14.03
C ALA A 14 7.87 -23.33 -12.72
N HIS A 15 8.35 -22.84 -11.58
CA HIS A 15 8.02 -23.42 -10.28
C HIS A 15 6.53 -23.29 -9.95
N ILE A 16 5.92 -22.12 -10.18
CA ILE A 16 4.48 -21.90 -10.00
C ILE A 16 3.66 -22.83 -10.89
N GLN A 17 4.03 -22.98 -12.16
CA GLN A 17 3.29 -23.80 -13.12
C GLN A 17 3.34 -25.30 -12.81
N ASN A 18 4.47 -25.78 -12.31
CA ASN A 18 4.69 -27.20 -12.01
C ASN A 18 4.42 -27.55 -10.54
N TYR A 19 3.95 -26.61 -9.73
CA TYR A 19 3.71 -26.83 -8.31
C TYR A 19 2.50 -27.76 -8.11
N SER A 20 2.71 -28.85 -7.37
CA SER A 20 1.70 -29.86 -7.05
C SER A 20 1.50 -30.07 -5.54
N GLY A 21 2.01 -29.13 -4.73
CA GLY A 21 1.86 -29.17 -3.28
C GLY A 21 0.48 -28.71 -2.79
N ASN A 22 0.25 -28.87 -1.48
CA ASN A 22 -1.04 -28.58 -0.84
C ASN A 22 -1.31 -27.09 -0.63
N ASP A 23 -0.27 -26.24 -0.67
CA ASP A 23 -0.39 -24.80 -0.51
C ASP A 23 0.00 -24.05 -1.80
N PRO A 24 -0.93 -23.89 -2.75
CA PRO A 24 -0.67 -23.16 -3.99
C PRO A 24 -0.18 -21.72 -3.82
N LEU A 25 -0.40 -21.06 -2.67
CA LEU A 25 0.06 -19.68 -2.43
C LEU A 25 1.57 -19.59 -2.14
N ASP A 26 2.17 -20.62 -1.53
CA ASP A 26 3.58 -20.62 -1.14
C ASP A 26 4.56 -20.24 -2.27
N PRO A 27 4.52 -20.85 -3.47
CA PRO A 27 5.45 -20.50 -4.55
C PRO A 27 5.28 -19.05 -5.03
N TRP A 28 4.05 -18.52 -5.01
CA TRP A 28 3.78 -17.12 -5.35
C TRP A 28 4.34 -16.17 -4.30
N TYR A 29 4.16 -16.49 -3.02
CA TYR A 29 4.65 -15.67 -1.92
C TYR A 29 6.19 -15.64 -1.87
N ARG A 30 6.85 -16.78 -2.11
CA ARG A 30 8.32 -16.83 -2.23
C ARG A 30 8.82 -15.98 -3.39
N TYR A 31 8.11 -16.01 -4.51
CA TYR A 31 8.45 -15.18 -5.65
C TYR A 31 8.28 -13.69 -5.33
N PHE A 32 7.18 -13.31 -4.67
CA PHE A 32 6.95 -11.97 -4.16
C PHE A 32 8.08 -11.48 -3.23
N GLN A 33 8.45 -12.29 -2.24
CA GLN A 33 9.54 -11.98 -1.30
C GLN A 33 10.88 -11.79 -2.02
N TRP A 34 11.16 -12.62 -3.02
CA TRP A 34 12.37 -12.48 -3.82
C TRP A 34 12.40 -11.14 -4.56
N ILE A 35 11.32 -10.74 -5.24
CA ILE A 35 11.25 -9.45 -5.93
C ILE A 35 11.42 -8.30 -4.93
N GLU A 36 10.71 -8.33 -3.80
CA GLU A 36 10.80 -7.30 -2.75
C GLU A 36 12.22 -7.16 -2.21
N GLY A 37 12.92 -8.29 -1.99
CA GLY A 37 14.31 -8.34 -1.50
C GLY A 37 15.38 -7.90 -2.50
N MET A 38 15.04 -7.74 -3.78
CA MET A 38 15.98 -7.19 -4.76
C MET A 38 16.26 -5.72 -4.51
N SER A 39 17.51 -5.29 -4.73
CA SER A 39 17.84 -3.86 -4.82
C SER A 39 17.01 -3.18 -5.92
N GLU A 40 16.76 -1.86 -5.80
CA GLU A 40 16.07 -1.08 -6.83
C GLU A 40 16.72 -1.31 -8.20
N ALA A 41 16.03 -2.10 -9.02
CA ALA A 41 16.48 -2.54 -10.33
C ALA A 41 15.45 -2.10 -11.36
N GLU A 42 15.94 -1.73 -12.53
CA GLU A 42 15.08 -1.44 -13.67
C GLU A 42 14.16 -2.64 -13.96
N GLY A 43 12.86 -2.39 -14.08
CA GLY A 43 11.85 -3.43 -14.30
C GLY A 43 11.39 -4.19 -13.04
N LYS A 44 11.93 -3.90 -11.84
CA LYS A 44 11.43 -4.51 -10.58
C LYS A 44 9.94 -4.23 -10.35
N GLN A 45 9.54 -2.96 -10.48
CA GLN A 45 8.18 -2.52 -10.21
C GLN A 45 7.16 -3.10 -11.20
N THR A 46 7.52 -3.18 -12.48
CA THR A 46 6.66 -3.77 -13.52
C THR A 46 6.49 -5.28 -13.33
N CYS A 47 7.58 -5.98 -12.98
CA CYS A 47 7.55 -7.39 -12.64
C CYS A 47 6.68 -7.65 -11.39
N LEU A 48 6.86 -6.83 -10.35
CA LEU A 48 6.10 -6.92 -9.10
C LEU A 48 4.60 -6.70 -9.34
N LEU A 49 4.24 -5.65 -10.10
CA LEU A 49 2.85 -5.37 -10.46
C LEU A 49 2.22 -6.55 -11.21
N SER A 50 2.90 -7.08 -12.23
CA SER A 50 2.41 -8.22 -13.01
C SER A 50 2.20 -9.48 -12.15
N LEU A 51 3.11 -9.76 -11.22
CA LEU A 51 2.97 -10.86 -10.27
C LEU A 51 1.76 -10.65 -9.35
N LEU A 52 1.65 -9.47 -8.74
CA LEU A 52 0.59 -9.16 -7.77
C LEU A 52 -0.79 -9.16 -8.41
N GLU A 53 -0.95 -8.63 -9.62
CA GLU A 53 -2.22 -8.66 -10.35
C GLU A 53 -2.70 -10.10 -10.57
N ARG A 54 -1.80 -10.97 -11.05
CA ARG A 54 -2.10 -12.40 -11.26
C ARG A 54 -2.40 -13.11 -9.95
N LEU A 55 -1.63 -12.82 -8.90
CA LEU A 55 -1.79 -13.41 -7.56
C LEU A 55 -3.17 -13.06 -7.00
N VAL A 56 -3.52 -11.77 -6.98
CA VAL A 56 -4.83 -11.31 -6.49
C VAL A 56 -5.95 -11.96 -7.30
N LYS A 57 -5.86 -11.94 -8.64
CA LYS A 57 -6.88 -12.57 -9.50
C LYS A 57 -7.07 -14.06 -9.24
N THR A 58 -5.98 -14.77 -8.92
CA THR A 58 -6.00 -16.23 -8.70
C THR A 58 -6.58 -16.60 -7.32
N PHE A 59 -6.22 -15.85 -6.28
CA PHE A 59 -6.48 -16.25 -4.89
C PHE A 59 -7.63 -15.50 -4.21
N LEU A 60 -8.13 -14.41 -4.79
CA LEU A 60 -9.18 -13.61 -4.15
C LEU A 60 -10.48 -14.39 -3.89
N SER A 61 -10.85 -15.30 -4.79
CA SER A 61 -12.05 -16.15 -4.62
C SER A 61 -11.81 -17.37 -3.72
N ASP A 62 -10.56 -17.69 -3.41
CA ASP A 62 -10.21 -18.85 -2.60
C ASP A 62 -10.25 -18.49 -1.10
N LYS A 63 -11.35 -18.88 -0.45
CA LYS A 63 -11.62 -18.59 0.97
C LYS A 63 -10.55 -19.12 1.92
N ARG A 64 -9.74 -20.10 1.51
CA ARG A 64 -8.66 -20.65 2.34
C ARG A 64 -7.61 -19.60 2.71
N TYR A 65 -7.46 -18.57 1.88
CA TYR A 65 -6.44 -17.53 2.04
C TYR A 65 -7.00 -16.19 2.54
N HIS A 66 -8.31 -16.10 2.81
CA HIS A 66 -8.95 -14.84 3.22
C HIS A 66 -8.37 -14.27 4.51
N ASP A 67 -7.99 -15.13 5.46
CA ASP A 67 -7.33 -14.73 6.71
C ASP A 67 -5.81 -14.99 6.71
N ASP A 68 -5.24 -15.41 5.57
CA ASP A 68 -3.79 -15.66 5.46
C ASP A 68 -3.02 -14.34 5.32
N MET A 69 -2.17 -14.06 6.30
CA MET A 69 -1.36 -12.84 6.35
C MET A 69 -0.47 -12.67 5.11
N ARG A 70 0.00 -13.77 4.49
CA ARG A 70 0.83 -13.72 3.27
C ARG A 70 0.04 -13.10 2.12
N PHE A 71 -1.20 -13.57 1.93
CA PHE A 71 -2.08 -13.06 0.89
C PHE A 71 -2.48 -11.61 1.16
N ILE A 72 -2.88 -11.30 2.39
CA ILE A 72 -3.28 -9.94 2.79
C ILE A 72 -2.14 -8.94 2.56
N ASN A 73 -0.90 -9.29 2.91
CA ASN A 73 0.27 -8.45 2.66
C ASN A 73 0.50 -8.20 1.16
N CYS A 74 0.33 -9.22 0.31
CA CYS A 74 0.41 -9.06 -1.14
C CYS A 74 -0.69 -8.12 -1.66
N CYS A 75 -1.92 -8.24 -1.17
CA CYS A 75 -3.01 -7.34 -1.54
C CYS A 75 -2.76 -5.89 -1.09
N VAL A 76 -2.31 -5.69 0.16
CA VAL A 76 -1.93 -4.36 0.66
C VAL A 76 -0.84 -3.76 -0.22
N LYS A 77 0.17 -4.55 -0.61
CA LYS A 77 1.22 -4.10 -1.51
C LYS A 77 0.70 -3.79 -2.92
N PHE A 78 -0.25 -4.58 -3.43
CA PHE A 78 -0.88 -4.34 -4.72
C PHE A 78 -1.62 -3.00 -4.75
N ALA A 79 -2.22 -2.59 -3.63
CA ALA A 79 -2.91 -1.31 -3.51
C ALA A 79 -2.01 -0.09 -3.81
N ASP A 80 -0.70 -0.19 -3.58
CA ASP A 80 0.27 0.88 -3.91
C ASP A 80 0.33 1.18 -5.42
N PHE A 81 -0.05 0.21 -6.26
CA PHE A 81 -0.04 0.34 -7.73
C PHE A 81 -1.39 0.74 -8.32
N ILE A 82 -2.45 0.80 -7.51
CA ILE A 82 -3.81 1.10 -7.97
C ILE A 82 -4.07 2.60 -7.89
N ASP A 83 -4.89 3.12 -8.81
CA ASP A 83 -5.28 4.53 -8.81
C ASP A 83 -6.18 4.90 -7.63
N ASN A 84 -7.19 4.06 -7.36
CA ASN A 84 -8.12 4.22 -6.25
C ASN A 84 -8.03 3.04 -5.26
N PRO A 85 -7.02 3.03 -4.37
CA PRO A 85 -6.81 1.92 -3.43
C PRO A 85 -7.92 1.82 -2.39
N SER A 86 -8.61 2.93 -2.06
CA SER A 86 -9.74 2.91 -1.11
C SER A 86 -10.88 2.01 -1.59
N HIS A 87 -11.24 2.09 -2.88
CA HIS A 87 -12.24 1.21 -3.47
C HIS A 87 -11.78 -0.25 -3.52
N PHE A 88 -10.50 -0.50 -3.76
CA PHE A 88 -9.94 -1.84 -3.73
C PHE A 88 -10.02 -2.48 -2.33
N PHE A 89 -9.70 -1.74 -1.27
CA PHE A 89 -9.84 -2.22 0.10
C PHE A 89 -11.31 -2.49 0.50
N ASP A 90 -12.24 -1.63 0.07
CA ASP A 90 -13.67 -1.87 0.30
C ASP A 90 -14.14 -3.16 -0.40
N TYR A 91 -13.70 -3.36 -1.64
CA TYR A 91 -13.97 -4.59 -2.38
C TYR A 91 -13.41 -5.84 -1.67
N MET A 92 -12.16 -5.81 -1.20
CA MET A 92 -11.57 -6.90 -0.43
C MET A 92 -12.37 -7.22 0.83
N TYR A 93 -12.74 -6.18 1.58
CA TYR A 93 -13.55 -6.30 2.80
C TYR A 93 -14.90 -6.97 2.52
N ASN A 94 -15.56 -6.57 1.43
CA ASN A 94 -16.83 -7.15 1.00
C ASN A 94 -16.69 -8.61 0.51
N GLN A 95 -15.52 -9.01 0.01
CA GLN A 95 -15.20 -10.41 -0.30
C GLN A 95 -14.88 -11.25 0.94
N GLY A 96 -14.73 -10.62 2.11
CA GLY A 96 -14.33 -11.30 3.36
C GLY A 96 -12.83 -11.40 3.57
N VAL A 97 -12.01 -10.79 2.71
CA VAL A 97 -10.56 -10.90 2.77
C VAL A 97 -10.00 -9.97 3.84
N GLY A 98 -9.27 -10.53 4.79
CA GLY A 98 -8.52 -9.81 5.82
C GLY A 98 -9.37 -9.10 6.86
N ASN A 99 -10.63 -9.51 7.03
CA ASN A 99 -11.55 -8.92 8.01
C ASN A 99 -11.06 -9.08 9.45
N LYS A 100 -10.21 -10.07 9.73
CA LYS A 100 -9.57 -10.28 11.03
C LYS A 100 -8.16 -9.72 11.13
N SER A 101 -7.71 -8.95 10.13
CA SER A 101 -6.32 -8.50 10.04
C SER A 101 -6.19 -6.99 10.24
N SER A 102 -5.45 -6.58 11.27
CA SER A 102 -5.29 -5.16 11.59
C SER A 102 -4.60 -4.38 10.46
N ILE A 103 -3.67 -5.02 9.74
CA ILE A 103 -2.90 -4.34 8.68
C ILE A 103 -3.80 -3.87 7.55
N LEU A 104 -4.84 -4.65 7.20
CA LEU A 104 -5.80 -4.25 6.16
C LEU A 104 -6.50 -2.95 6.53
N TYR A 105 -7.04 -2.85 7.75
CA TYR A 105 -7.74 -1.63 8.19
C TYR A 105 -6.81 -0.43 8.33
N ILE A 106 -5.59 -0.64 8.82
CA ILE A 106 -4.59 0.44 8.95
C ILE A 106 -4.22 0.98 7.56
N SER A 107 -3.89 0.09 6.62
CA SER A 107 -3.55 0.48 5.25
C SER A 107 -4.74 1.11 4.53
N TRP A 108 -5.96 0.61 4.75
CA TRP A 108 -7.17 1.20 4.17
C TRP A 108 -7.47 2.59 4.72
N ALA A 109 -7.29 2.80 6.04
CA ALA A 109 -7.48 4.11 6.66
C ALA A 109 -6.49 5.16 6.13
N GLN A 110 -5.26 4.76 5.80
CA GLN A 110 -4.26 5.64 5.19
C GLN A 110 -4.64 6.13 3.79
N GLN A 111 -5.53 5.41 3.10
CA GLN A 111 -6.01 5.79 1.77
C GLN A 111 -7.27 6.67 1.81
N GLN A 112 -7.78 7.00 3.00
CA GLN A 112 -8.92 7.89 3.14
C GLN A 112 -8.50 9.34 2.99
N GLY A 113 -9.38 10.14 2.38
CA GLY A 113 -9.11 11.56 2.12
C GLY A 113 -9.31 12.47 3.33
N ASN A 114 -9.90 11.98 4.41
CA ASN A 114 -10.10 12.74 5.64
C ASN A 114 -10.08 11.86 6.89
N VAL A 115 -9.86 12.51 8.03
CA VAL A 115 -9.73 11.88 9.35
C VAL A 115 -11.00 11.14 9.76
N SER A 116 -12.18 11.66 9.45
CA SER A 116 -13.47 11.02 9.80
C SER A 116 -13.63 9.66 9.13
N GLN A 117 -13.35 9.59 7.83
CA GLN A 117 -13.37 8.36 7.04
C GLN A 117 -12.30 7.37 7.54
N ALA A 118 -11.07 7.84 7.78
CA ALA A 118 -9.99 7.01 8.30
C ALA A 118 -10.35 6.39 9.66
N CYS A 119 -10.88 7.19 10.59
CA CYS A 119 -11.37 6.73 11.89
C CYS A 119 -12.50 5.69 11.75
N THR A 120 -13.42 5.90 10.83
CA THR A 120 -14.53 4.95 10.57
C THR A 120 -14.01 3.58 10.13
N VAL A 121 -13.01 3.55 9.25
CA VAL A 121 -12.37 2.31 8.80
C VAL A 121 -11.66 1.60 9.96
N ILE A 122 -10.93 2.33 10.81
CA ILE A 122 -10.24 1.73 11.96
C ILE A 122 -11.25 1.18 12.98
N GLN A 123 -12.32 1.92 13.26
CA GLN A 123 -13.41 1.45 14.14
C GLN A 123 -14.06 0.18 13.61
N ARG A 124 -14.28 0.08 12.30
CA ARG A 124 -14.76 -1.15 11.66
C ARG A 124 -13.81 -2.33 11.94
N GLY A 125 -12.50 -2.11 11.87
CA GLY A 125 -11.51 -3.13 12.24
C GLY A 125 -11.59 -3.56 13.71
N ILE A 126 -11.82 -2.62 14.62
CA ILE A 126 -12.00 -2.90 16.05
C ILE A 126 -13.26 -3.72 16.28
N GLN A 127 -14.38 -3.36 15.64
CA GLN A 127 -15.65 -4.11 15.71
C GLN A 127 -15.51 -5.52 15.16
N ASN A 128 -14.68 -5.71 14.15
CA ASN A 128 -14.37 -7.03 13.60
C ASN A 128 -13.31 -7.80 14.40
N GLU A 129 -12.84 -7.27 15.53
CA GLU A 129 -11.84 -7.90 16.41
C GLU A 129 -10.52 -8.24 15.67
N ALA A 130 -10.16 -7.40 14.71
CA ALA A 130 -8.99 -7.63 13.89
C ALA A 130 -7.69 -7.55 14.70
N GLN A 131 -6.77 -8.48 14.45
CA GLN A 131 -5.57 -8.69 15.25
C GLN A 131 -4.31 -8.17 14.55
N PRO A 132 -3.33 -7.63 15.30
CA PRO A 132 -3.40 -7.29 16.73
C PRO A 132 -4.28 -6.05 17.01
N ILE A 133 -5.19 -6.15 17.97
CA ILE A 133 -6.16 -5.08 18.27
C ILE A 133 -5.49 -3.81 18.83
N GLU A 134 -4.36 -3.97 19.52
CA GLU A 134 -3.59 -2.86 20.09
C GLU A 134 -3.10 -1.91 18.99
N LYS A 135 -2.75 -2.46 17.82
CA LYS A 135 -2.32 -1.66 16.66
C LYS A 135 -3.46 -0.78 16.15
N LEU A 136 -4.69 -1.27 16.17
CA LEU A 136 -5.86 -0.50 15.76
C LEU A 136 -6.15 0.63 16.74
N HIS A 137 -6.10 0.37 18.06
CA HIS A 137 -6.28 1.41 19.06
C HIS A 137 -5.19 2.48 18.99
N HIS A 138 -3.94 2.08 18.79
CA HIS A 138 -2.84 3.02 18.60
C HIS A 138 -3.06 3.88 17.35
N GLN A 139 -3.39 3.24 16.23
CA GLN A 139 -3.64 3.95 14.98
C GLN A 139 -4.83 4.90 15.09
N TYR A 140 -5.91 4.50 15.76
CA TYR A 140 -7.07 5.36 15.98
C TYR A 140 -6.71 6.64 16.74
N ARG A 141 -5.92 6.52 17.81
CA ARG A 141 -5.42 7.69 18.57
C ARG A 141 -4.53 8.59 17.72
N TYR A 142 -3.64 8.00 16.92
CA TYR A 142 -2.78 8.75 16.01
C TYR A 142 -3.60 9.53 14.98
N VAL A 143 -4.54 8.87 14.30
CA VAL A 143 -5.36 9.48 13.24
C VAL A 143 -6.27 10.57 13.82
N SER A 144 -6.91 10.33 14.96
CA SER A 144 -7.85 11.29 15.56
C SER A 144 -7.20 12.56 16.11
N VAL A 145 -5.97 12.49 16.59
CA VAL A 145 -5.30 13.62 17.28
C VAL A 145 -4.19 14.23 16.44
N VAL A 146 -3.37 13.39 15.82
CA VAL A 146 -2.09 13.80 15.24
C VAL A 146 -2.23 14.17 13.76
N TRP A 147 -3.06 13.44 12.99
CA TRP A 147 -3.28 13.76 11.57
C TRP A 147 -3.76 15.21 11.33
N PRO A 148 -4.78 15.74 12.05
CA PRO A 148 -5.22 17.13 11.87
C PRO A 148 -4.12 18.17 12.11
N MET A 149 -3.17 17.86 13.01
CA MET A 149 -2.02 18.74 13.28
C MET A 149 -1.07 18.77 12.09
N PHE A 150 -0.82 17.64 11.43
CA PHE A 150 0.00 17.58 10.23
C PHE A 150 -0.67 18.20 9.01
N ASP A 151 -1.99 18.03 8.83
CA ASP A 151 -2.73 18.70 7.76
C ASP A 151 -2.69 20.22 7.95
N SER A 152 -2.81 20.69 9.19
CA SER A 152 -2.69 22.10 9.54
C SER A 152 -1.27 22.64 9.27
N LEU A 153 -0.22 21.87 9.59
CA LEU A 153 1.17 22.23 9.27
C LEU A 153 1.46 22.19 7.76
N CYS A 154 0.89 21.24 7.01
CA CYS A 154 0.94 21.21 5.55
C CYS A 154 0.19 22.36 4.90
N LEU A 155 -0.96 22.77 5.48
CA LEU A 155 -1.67 23.97 5.07
C LEU A 155 -0.84 25.22 5.34
N LEU A 156 -0.15 25.29 6.50
CA LEU A 156 0.76 26.39 6.81
C LEU A 156 1.97 26.41 5.87
N SER A 157 2.55 25.26 5.48
CA SER A 157 3.61 25.23 4.46
C SER A 157 3.08 25.60 3.07
N LYS A 158 1.86 25.17 2.70
CA LYS A 158 1.21 25.56 1.44
C LYS A 158 0.83 27.04 1.41
N LEU A 159 0.42 27.62 2.54
CA LEU A 159 0.17 29.04 2.71
C LEU A 159 1.46 29.84 2.61
N ASN A 160 2.55 29.37 3.23
CA ASN A 160 3.88 29.99 3.08
C ASN A 160 4.42 29.90 1.64
N ILE A 161 4.10 28.83 0.91
CA ILE A 161 4.45 28.69 -0.53
C ILE A 161 3.56 29.59 -1.39
N MET A 162 2.26 29.71 -1.10
CA MET A 162 1.32 30.60 -1.79
C MET A 162 1.67 32.09 -1.57
N THR A 163 2.10 32.48 -0.37
CA THR A 163 2.64 33.83 -0.13
C THR A 163 3.98 34.04 -0.84
N PHE A 164 4.83 33.00 -0.96
CA PHE A 164 6.08 33.08 -1.70
C PHE A 164 5.89 33.23 -3.22
N LEU A 165 4.88 32.58 -3.80
CA LEU A 165 4.56 32.70 -5.23
C LEU A 165 3.97 34.07 -5.60
N SER A 166 3.47 34.84 -4.62
CA SER A 166 3.10 36.25 -4.79
C SER A 166 4.30 37.19 -4.87
N THR A 167 5.46 36.80 -4.34
CA THR A 167 6.71 37.57 -4.36
C THR A 167 7.68 36.89 -5.32
N GLY A 168 7.57 37.21 -6.62
CA GLY A 168 8.28 36.52 -7.70
C GLY A 168 9.81 36.50 -7.59
N SER A 169 10.35 35.57 -6.80
CA SER A 169 11.77 35.24 -6.75
C SER A 169 11.98 33.80 -7.21
N LYS A 170 12.65 33.63 -8.35
CA LYS A 170 12.77 32.37 -9.10
C LYS A 170 13.82 31.38 -8.55
N ASP A 171 14.46 31.66 -7.41
CA ASP A 171 15.72 30.99 -7.05
C ASP A 171 15.66 29.96 -5.91
N ILE A 172 14.47 29.47 -5.49
CA ILE A 172 14.40 28.46 -4.41
C ILE A 172 13.47 27.31 -4.78
N LEU A 173 13.88 26.48 -5.76
CA LEU A 173 13.21 25.21 -6.11
C LEU A 173 14.09 23.99 -5.79
N CYS A 174 14.73 23.94 -4.62
CA CYS A 174 15.63 22.84 -4.27
C CYS A 174 15.36 22.12 -2.93
N ILE A 175 14.29 22.43 -2.18
CA ILE A 175 14.09 21.84 -0.83
C ILE A 175 12.82 20.96 -0.75
N ALA A 176 12.43 20.28 -1.82
CA ALA A 176 11.31 19.34 -1.81
C ALA A 176 11.63 17.94 -2.36
N ARG A 177 12.88 17.47 -2.21
CA ARG A 177 13.21 16.05 -2.36
C ARG A 177 13.70 15.49 -1.03
N ASN A 178 12.75 15.01 -0.23
CA ASN A 178 13.07 14.15 0.91
C ASN A 178 12.77 12.69 0.50
N PRO A 179 13.78 11.83 0.25
CA PRO A 179 13.58 10.51 -0.33
C PRO A 179 13.14 9.43 0.70
N GLY A 180 12.58 9.82 1.84
CA GLY A 180 12.35 8.91 2.98
C GLY A 180 10.91 8.52 3.31
N LEU A 181 9.88 9.11 2.66
CA LEU A 181 8.48 8.86 3.01
C LEU A 181 7.81 7.90 2.03
N ARG A 182 8.21 6.62 2.06
CA ARG A 182 7.35 5.52 1.57
C ARG A 182 6.20 5.37 2.56
N GLY A 183 5.08 6.04 2.31
CA GLY A 183 3.90 5.92 3.16
C GLY A 183 2.78 6.95 3.01
N SER A 184 2.90 7.93 2.11
CA SER A 184 1.80 8.86 1.79
C SER A 184 1.45 8.81 0.31
N GLY A 185 0.81 7.71 -0.11
CA GLY A 185 0.27 7.55 -1.47
C GLY A 185 -0.85 8.55 -1.81
N VAL A 186 -1.50 9.14 -0.81
CA VAL A 186 -2.60 10.11 -1.03
C VAL A 186 -2.08 11.53 -1.26
N LEU A 187 -1.03 11.95 -0.55
CA LEU A 187 -0.52 13.33 -0.67
C LEU A 187 0.31 13.56 -1.94
N CYS A 188 0.95 12.52 -2.48
CA CYS A 188 1.84 12.65 -3.63
C CYS A 188 1.08 12.75 -4.98
N LYS A 189 -0.07 12.08 -5.13
CA LYS A 189 -0.84 12.12 -6.40
C LYS A 189 -1.51 13.47 -6.67
N GLN A 190 -1.81 14.27 -5.63
CA GLN A 190 -2.45 15.57 -5.80
C GLN A 190 -1.50 16.69 -6.27
N LEU A 191 -0.19 16.50 -6.18
CA LEU A 191 0.79 17.48 -6.65
C LEU A 191 1.15 17.33 -8.13
N THR A 192 0.86 16.19 -8.77
CA THR A 192 1.18 15.95 -10.18
C THR A 192 0.20 16.61 -11.16
N VAL A 193 -0.96 17.08 -10.70
CA VAL A 193 -1.99 17.71 -11.56
C VAL A 193 -1.79 19.23 -11.70
N LEU A 194 -0.82 19.82 -10.99
CA LEU A 194 -0.55 21.27 -11.01
C LEU A 194 0.84 21.64 -11.57
N SER A 195 1.49 20.75 -12.31
CA SER A 195 2.72 21.05 -13.06
C SER A 195 2.48 21.08 -14.56
#